data_AF-A0A146KG30-F1
#
_entry.id   AF-A0A146KG30-F1
#
_cell.length_a   1.000
_cell.length_b   1.000
_cell.length_c   1.000
_cell.angle_alpha   90.00
_cell.angle_beta   90.00
_cell.angle_gamma   90.00
#
_symmetry.space_group_name_H-M   'P 1'
#
loop_
_entity.id
_entity.type
_entity.pdbx_description
1 polymer ?
#
loop_
_entity_poly.entity_id
_entity_poly.type
_entity_poly.pdbx_seq_one_letter_code
_entity_poly.pdbx_strand_id
1 'polypeptide(L)'
;FAINLGKRCVPPQNLDQNTPNIVLCQIFEKMSQSQKKGIWVEVSKFVGDGRTDKWAAKHYANAFRRALFQEELQATQKEQIKDLCVRMFGLESGQIAHEARQLFRNTNIFPEAISSYVFQTLARIKKGALQVQPTIKDLFPTKTEVNQNQIFDLNIPEDNVVQIQTDVKEKEEEIDESDVLNQAFYQIENKKNTMNLKLVELSKKMQQAPDLQSAINLLQSLQLGSG
;
A
#
# COMPACT_ATOMS: atom_id res chain seq x y z
N PHE A 1 -4.34 17.58 -40.71
CA PHE A 1 -4.80 17.16 -39.36
C PHE A 1 -6.30 16.77 -39.33
N ALA A 2 -7.19 17.48 -40.05
CA ALA A 2 -8.64 17.21 -40.04
C ALA A 2 -9.13 16.00 -40.88
N ILE A 3 -8.35 15.49 -41.85
CA ILE A 3 -8.80 14.44 -42.80
C ILE A 3 -8.93 13.04 -42.13
N ASN A 4 -8.33 12.85 -40.95
CA ASN A 4 -8.37 11.57 -40.23
C ASN A 4 -9.24 11.60 -38.96
N LEU A 5 -9.89 12.73 -38.65
CA LEU A 5 -10.89 12.81 -37.58
C LEU A 5 -12.22 12.26 -38.08
N GLY A 6 -12.39 10.93 -38.01
CA GLY A 6 -13.67 10.29 -38.37
C GLY A 6 -13.54 8.94 -39.07
N LYS A 7 -12.34 8.54 -39.49
CA LYS A 7 -12.13 7.16 -39.95
C LYS A 7 -12.18 6.24 -38.73
N ARG A 8 -13.31 5.55 -38.55
CA ARG A 8 -13.43 4.40 -37.62
C ARG A 8 -12.23 3.51 -37.90
N CYS A 9 -11.34 3.38 -36.93
CA CYS A 9 -10.19 2.50 -37.12
C CYS A 9 -10.73 1.09 -37.34
N VAL A 10 -10.30 0.49 -38.44
CA VAL A 10 -10.54 -0.92 -38.70
C VAL A 10 -9.88 -1.66 -37.53
N PRO A 11 -10.63 -2.44 -36.73
CA PRO A 11 -10.03 -3.22 -35.66
C PRO A 11 -8.92 -4.10 -36.25
N PRO A 12 -7.85 -4.41 -35.49
CA PRO A 12 -6.78 -5.27 -35.99
C PRO A 12 -7.39 -6.56 -36.54
N GLN A 13 -7.10 -6.89 -37.80
CA GLN A 13 -7.72 -7.99 -38.55
C GLN A 13 -7.42 -9.40 -37.98
N ASN A 14 -6.62 -9.48 -36.92
CA ASN A 14 -6.12 -10.73 -36.32
C ASN A 14 -6.73 -11.04 -34.95
N LEU A 15 -7.85 -10.40 -34.59
CA LEU A 15 -8.56 -10.71 -33.34
C LEU A 15 -9.64 -11.75 -33.63
N ASP A 16 -9.45 -12.96 -33.09
CA ASP A 16 -10.44 -14.03 -33.11
C ASP A 16 -11.16 -14.16 -31.75
N GLN A 17 -12.21 -14.99 -31.70
CA GLN A 17 -12.96 -15.23 -30.45
C GLN A 17 -12.12 -15.92 -29.36
N ASN A 18 -10.97 -16.50 -29.72
CA ASN A 18 -10.09 -17.20 -28.79
C ASN A 18 -8.98 -16.30 -28.24
N THR A 19 -8.91 -15.04 -28.67
CA THR A 19 -7.85 -14.14 -28.23
C THR A 19 -7.96 -13.91 -26.71
N PRO A 20 -6.90 -14.17 -25.91
CA PRO A 20 -6.96 -14.02 -24.47
C PRO A 20 -7.33 -12.60 -24.04
N ASN A 21 -8.17 -12.47 -22.99
CA ASN A 21 -8.63 -11.19 -22.46
C ASN A 21 -7.46 -10.22 -22.14
N ILE A 22 -6.34 -10.73 -21.65
CA ILE A 22 -5.13 -9.92 -21.37
C ILE A 22 -4.56 -9.26 -22.64
N VAL A 23 -4.54 -9.98 -23.77
CA VAL A 23 -4.03 -9.48 -25.06
C VAL A 23 -4.97 -8.40 -25.59
N LEU A 24 -6.28 -8.63 -25.51
CA LEU A 24 -7.30 -7.65 -25.88
C LEU A 24 -7.19 -6.37 -25.03
N CYS A 25 -6.99 -6.48 -23.72
CA CYS A 25 -6.73 -5.35 -22.83
C CYS A 25 -5.48 -4.56 -23.26
N GLN A 26 -4.37 -5.25 -23.52
CA GLN A 26 -3.12 -4.59 -23.89
C GLN A 26 -3.25 -3.84 -25.21
N ILE A 27 -3.93 -4.43 -26.19
CA ILE A 27 -4.21 -3.79 -27.48
C ILE A 27 -5.07 -2.55 -27.24
N PHE A 28 -6.15 -2.67 -26.46
CA PHE A 28 -7.01 -1.53 -26.13
C PHE A 28 -6.22 -0.42 -25.44
N GLU A 29 -5.43 -0.71 -24.41
CA GLU A 29 -4.66 0.32 -23.69
C GLU A 29 -3.69 1.07 -24.61
N LYS A 30 -3.08 0.39 -25.59
CA LYS A 30 -2.18 0.97 -26.60
C LYS A 30 -2.90 1.81 -27.67
N MET A 31 -4.21 1.69 -27.83
CA MET A 31 -4.96 2.53 -28.78
C MET A 31 -4.98 4.00 -28.34
N SER A 32 -4.98 4.90 -29.32
CA SER A 32 -5.12 6.33 -29.09
C SER A 32 -6.53 6.68 -28.58
N GLN A 33 -6.70 7.84 -27.95
CA GLN A 33 -8.01 8.26 -27.44
C GLN A 33 -9.06 8.44 -28.55
N SER A 34 -8.63 8.89 -29.74
CA SER A 34 -9.50 8.98 -30.90
C SER A 34 -9.97 7.61 -31.39
N GLN A 35 -9.12 6.59 -31.28
CA GLN A 35 -9.47 5.19 -31.60
C GLN A 35 -10.43 4.59 -30.58
N LYS A 36 -10.26 4.90 -29.30
CA LYS A 36 -11.13 4.42 -28.20
C LYS A 36 -12.55 5.02 -28.27
N LYS A 37 -12.72 6.16 -28.95
CA LYS A 37 -14.00 6.86 -29.03
C LYS A 37 -15.04 6.01 -29.76
N GLY A 38 -16.14 5.71 -29.08
CA GLY A 38 -17.26 4.95 -29.65
C GLY A 38 -17.09 3.43 -29.60
N ILE A 39 -15.94 2.90 -29.14
CA ILE A 39 -15.76 1.44 -28.97
C ILE A 39 -16.84 0.85 -28.05
N TRP A 40 -17.15 1.53 -26.94
CA TRP A 40 -18.14 1.03 -25.98
C TRP A 40 -19.55 0.89 -26.53
N VAL A 41 -19.92 1.71 -27.52
CA VAL A 41 -21.21 1.61 -28.21
C VAL A 41 -21.29 0.36 -29.07
N GLU A 42 -20.18 -0.01 -29.73
CA GLU A 42 -20.14 -1.24 -30.50
C GLU A 42 -20.03 -2.46 -29.57
N VAL A 43 -19.20 -2.41 -28.53
CA VAL A 43 -19.10 -3.48 -27.52
C VAL A 43 -20.44 -3.75 -26.85
N SER A 44 -21.20 -2.70 -26.49
CA SER A 44 -22.52 -2.88 -25.86
C SER A 44 -23.51 -3.58 -26.79
N LYS A 45 -23.47 -3.31 -28.09
CA LYS A 45 -24.31 -4.02 -29.09
C LYS A 45 -23.90 -5.50 -29.22
N PHE A 46 -22.61 -5.80 -29.16
CA PHE A 46 -22.11 -7.18 -29.26
C PHE A 46 -22.43 -8.04 -28.03
N VAL A 47 -22.45 -7.46 -26.83
CA VAL A 47 -22.76 -8.19 -25.58
C VAL A 47 -24.25 -8.57 -25.47
N GLY A 48 -25.12 -7.92 -26.26
CA GLY A 48 -26.54 -8.22 -26.35
C GLY A 48 -27.45 -7.23 -25.60
N ASP A 49 -28.75 -7.46 -25.70
CA ASP A 49 -29.78 -6.51 -25.30
C ASP A 49 -29.76 -6.18 -23.79
N GLY A 50 -29.90 -4.88 -23.49
CA GLY A 50 -29.99 -4.35 -22.13
C GLY A 50 -28.66 -3.84 -21.54
N ARG A 51 -27.54 -3.95 -22.24
CA ARG A 51 -26.27 -3.35 -21.81
C ARG A 51 -26.06 -2.00 -22.47
N THR A 52 -25.82 -0.96 -21.66
CA THR A 52 -25.48 0.38 -22.15
C THR A 52 -23.98 0.49 -22.42
N ASP A 53 -23.61 1.46 -23.25
CA ASP A 53 -22.22 1.88 -23.48
C ASP A 53 -21.49 2.19 -22.16
N LYS A 54 -22.16 2.89 -21.23
CA LYS A 54 -21.66 3.19 -19.89
C LYS A 54 -21.38 1.92 -19.09
N TRP A 55 -22.27 0.92 -19.18
CA TRP A 55 -22.05 -0.37 -18.54
C TRP A 55 -20.83 -1.07 -19.12
N ALA A 56 -20.69 -1.11 -20.45
CA ALA A 56 -19.55 -1.74 -21.12
C ALA A 56 -18.22 -1.08 -20.72
N ALA A 57 -18.17 0.26 -20.69
CA ALA A 57 -17.00 1.01 -20.25
C ALA A 57 -16.63 0.72 -18.79
N LYS A 58 -17.61 0.69 -17.89
CA LYS A 58 -17.41 0.38 -16.48
C LYS A 58 -16.98 -1.07 -16.27
N HIS A 59 -17.57 -2.00 -17.02
CA HIS A 59 -17.22 -3.42 -16.97
C HIS A 59 -15.80 -3.65 -17.45
N TYR A 60 -15.38 -2.99 -18.54
CA TYR A 60 -13.99 -3.00 -18.98
C TYR A 60 -13.05 -2.49 -17.89
N ALA A 61 -13.33 -1.32 -17.32
CA ALA A 61 -12.46 -0.71 -16.33
C ALA A 61 -12.28 -1.61 -15.09
N ASN A 62 -13.33 -2.30 -14.65
CA ASN A 62 -13.34 -3.04 -13.39
C ASN A 62 -12.95 -4.52 -13.52
N ALA A 63 -13.44 -5.20 -14.55
CA ALA A 63 -13.29 -6.65 -14.69
C ALA A 63 -12.23 -7.00 -15.73
N PHE A 64 -12.27 -6.35 -16.90
CA PHE A 64 -11.41 -6.69 -18.02
C PHE A 64 -9.99 -6.16 -17.79
N ARG A 65 -9.85 -4.88 -17.44
CA ARG A 65 -8.55 -4.26 -17.15
C ARG A 65 -7.83 -4.93 -15.98
N ARG A 66 -8.56 -5.57 -15.06
CA ARG A 66 -7.98 -6.39 -13.99
C ARG A 66 -7.14 -7.54 -14.55
N ALA A 67 -7.46 -8.07 -15.74
CA ALA A 67 -6.68 -9.11 -16.40
C ALA A 67 -5.26 -8.67 -16.79
N LEU A 68 -4.95 -7.36 -16.80
CA LEU A 68 -3.57 -6.87 -16.97
C LEU A 68 -2.71 -7.11 -15.73
N PHE A 69 -3.33 -7.33 -14.58
CA PHE A 69 -2.68 -7.45 -13.28
C PHE A 69 -2.81 -8.89 -12.82
N GLN A 70 -1.67 -9.55 -12.62
CA GLN A 70 -1.64 -10.97 -12.26
C GLN A 70 -1.76 -11.19 -10.74
N GLU A 71 -1.39 -10.18 -9.95
CA GLU A 71 -1.28 -10.31 -8.51
C GLU A 71 -2.55 -9.80 -7.81
N GLU A 72 -3.00 -10.58 -6.84
CA GLU A 72 -4.01 -10.16 -5.88
C GLU A 72 -3.38 -9.56 -4.63
N LEU A 73 -4.14 -8.71 -3.94
CA LEU A 73 -3.72 -8.03 -2.72
C LEU A 73 -3.53 -9.04 -1.58
N GLN A 74 -2.27 -9.27 -1.22
CA GLN A 74 -1.85 -10.23 -0.19
C GLN A 74 -2.15 -9.73 1.22
N ALA A 75 -2.14 -10.63 2.20
CA ALA A 75 -2.39 -10.30 3.61
C ALA A 75 -1.41 -9.24 4.15
N THR A 76 -0.12 -9.39 3.86
CA THR A 76 0.93 -8.44 4.27
C THR A 76 0.72 -7.04 3.70
N GLN A 77 0.30 -6.95 2.43
CA GLN A 77 0.01 -5.68 1.76
C GLN A 77 -1.25 -5.03 2.33
N LYS A 78 -2.27 -5.84 2.66
CA LYS A 78 -3.49 -5.38 3.34
C LYS A 78 -3.19 -4.79 4.73
N GLU A 79 -2.25 -5.36 5.47
CA GLU A 79 -1.78 -4.79 6.74
C GLU A 79 -1.04 -3.47 6.53
N GLN A 80 -0.13 -3.39 5.56
CA GLN A 80 0.55 -2.13 5.23
C GLN A 80 -0.43 -1.01 4.85
N ILE A 81 -1.46 -1.32 4.07
CA ILE A 81 -2.51 -0.36 3.71
C ILE A 81 -3.33 0.05 4.94
N LYS A 82 -3.62 -0.91 5.83
CA LYS A 82 -4.33 -0.63 7.08
C LYS A 82 -3.53 0.33 7.96
N ASP A 83 -2.24 0.08 8.15
CA ASP A 83 -1.35 0.96 8.93
C ASP A 83 -1.25 2.35 8.32
N LEU A 84 -1.20 2.44 6.98
CA LEU A 84 -1.25 3.72 6.27
C LEU A 84 -2.57 4.45 6.51
N CYS A 85 -3.71 3.75 6.44
CA CYS A 85 -5.03 4.32 6.68
C CYS A 85 -5.20 4.84 8.11
N VAL A 86 -4.60 4.15 9.10
CA VAL A 86 -4.61 4.57 10.50
C VAL A 86 -3.71 5.80 10.68
N ARG A 87 -2.50 5.78 10.13
CA ARG A 87 -1.54 6.90 10.24
C ARG A 87 -2.05 8.19 9.60
N MET A 88 -2.74 8.07 8.46
CA MET A 88 -3.28 9.21 7.71
C MET A 88 -4.76 9.47 8.03
N PHE A 89 -5.29 8.88 9.10
CA PHE A 89 -6.68 9.04 9.47
C PHE A 89 -6.97 10.52 9.80
N GLY A 90 -7.98 11.09 9.13
CA GLY A 90 -8.31 12.52 9.22
C GLY A 90 -8.03 13.31 7.94
N LEU A 91 -7.17 12.79 7.05
CA LEU A 91 -6.95 13.37 5.72
C LEU A 91 -8.05 13.00 4.72
N GLU A 92 -8.06 13.65 3.56
CA GLU A 92 -8.99 13.36 2.48
C GLU A 92 -8.77 11.92 1.97
N SER A 93 -9.86 11.14 1.89
CA SER A 93 -9.81 9.74 1.45
C SER A 93 -9.16 9.54 0.08
N GLY A 94 -9.31 10.51 -0.83
CA GLY A 94 -8.65 10.50 -2.14
C GLY A 94 -7.13 10.60 -2.05
N GLN A 95 -6.61 11.39 -1.11
CA GLN A 95 -5.18 11.54 -0.86
C GLN A 95 -4.59 10.25 -0.28
N ILE A 96 -5.27 9.63 0.68
CA ILE A 96 -4.85 8.35 1.28
C ILE A 96 -4.81 7.24 0.20
N ALA A 97 -5.82 7.18 -0.66
CA ALA A 97 -5.85 6.23 -1.77
C ALA A 97 -4.75 6.51 -2.82
N HIS A 98 -4.37 7.77 -3.02
CA HIS A 98 -3.24 8.14 -3.87
C HIS A 98 -1.92 7.61 -3.30
N GLU A 99 -1.62 7.89 -2.04
CA GLU A 99 -0.41 7.42 -1.35
C GLU A 99 -0.32 5.90 -1.34
N ALA A 100 -1.42 5.21 -1.05
CA ALA A 100 -1.47 3.75 -1.10
C ALA A 100 -1.09 3.22 -2.49
N ARG A 101 -1.58 3.85 -3.58
CA ARG A 101 -1.21 3.44 -4.95
C ARG A 101 0.26 3.72 -5.27
N GLN A 102 0.84 4.81 -4.75
CA GLN A 102 2.26 5.10 -4.93
C GLN A 102 3.15 4.08 -4.23
N LEU A 103 2.77 3.65 -3.02
CA LEU A 103 3.49 2.63 -2.25
C LEU A 103 3.63 1.31 -3.02
N PHE A 104 2.58 0.92 -3.75
CA PHE A 104 2.52 -0.32 -4.51
C PHE A 104 2.72 -0.12 -6.04
N ARG A 105 3.25 1.02 -6.48
CA ARG A 105 3.38 1.35 -7.92
C ARG A 105 4.21 0.34 -8.72
N ASN A 106 5.14 -0.33 -8.06
CA ASN A 106 6.06 -1.31 -8.66
C ASN A 106 5.53 -2.75 -8.57
N THR A 107 4.34 -2.96 -7.99
CA THR A 107 3.71 -4.28 -7.89
C THR A 107 2.74 -4.50 -9.04
N ASN A 108 2.50 -5.76 -9.41
CA ASN A 108 1.56 -6.09 -10.49
C ASN A 108 0.13 -6.23 -9.98
N ILE A 109 -0.29 -5.30 -9.12
CA ILE A 109 -1.59 -5.28 -8.45
C ILE A 109 -2.47 -4.23 -9.09
N PHE A 110 -3.74 -4.57 -9.30
CA PHE A 110 -4.69 -3.66 -9.89
C PHE A 110 -4.91 -2.41 -9.00
N PRO A 111 -4.62 -1.18 -9.47
CA PRO A 111 -4.66 0.01 -8.61
C PRO A 111 -6.03 0.31 -8.01
N GLU A 112 -7.10 -0.04 -8.71
CA GLU A 112 -8.46 0.18 -8.21
C GLU A 112 -8.83 -0.78 -7.08
N ALA A 113 -8.21 -1.97 -7.03
CA ALA A 113 -8.35 -2.88 -5.91
C ALA A 113 -7.74 -2.27 -4.62
N ILE A 114 -6.62 -1.58 -4.75
CA ILE A 114 -5.97 -0.83 -3.66
C ILE A 114 -6.89 0.30 -3.19
N SER A 115 -7.37 1.15 -4.11
CA SER A 115 -8.31 2.23 -3.78
C SER A 115 -9.55 1.70 -3.07
N SER A 116 -10.17 0.64 -3.59
CA SER A 116 -11.36 0.03 -2.99
C SER A 116 -11.09 -0.47 -1.57
N TYR A 117 -9.94 -1.12 -1.34
CA TYR A 117 -9.57 -1.61 -0.02
C TYR A 117 -9.30 -0.47 0.98
N VAL A 118 -8.68 0.63 0.53
CA VAL A 118 -8.50 1.85 1.33
C VAL A 118 -9.85 2.41 1.78
N PHE A 119 -10.79 2.62 0.86
CA PHE A 119 -12.11 3.17 1.21
C PHE A 119 -12.89 2.27 2.16
N GLN A 120 -12.84 0.94 1.96
CA GLN A 120 -13.44 -0.03 2.88
C GLN A 120 -12.81 0.04 4.27
N THR A 121 -11.48 0.17 4.35
CA THR A 121 -10.75 0.25 5.62
C THR A 121 -11.08 1.54 6.36
N LEU A 122 -11.06 2.68 5.67
CA LEU A 122 -11.47 3.97 6.25
C LEU A 122 -12.92 3.95 6.74
N ALA A 123 -13.83 3.31 5.99
CA ALA A 123 -15.21 3.14 6.42
C ALA A 123 -15.33 2.29 7.71
N ARG A 124 -14.48 1.27 7.87
CA ARG A 124 -14.43 0.45 9.10
C ARG A 124 -13.86 1.22 10.30
N ILE A 125 -12.83 2.02 10.08
CA ILE A 125 -12.25 2.89 11.11
C ILE A 125 -13.28 3.92 11.58
N LYS A 126 -13.98 4.59 10.64
CA LYS A 126 -15.05 5.56 10.95
C LYS A 126 -16.21 4.94 11.76
N LYS A 127 -16.46 3.65 11.60
CA LYS A 127 -17.50 2.91 12.34
C LYS A 127 -17.01 2.38 13.70
N GLY A 128 -15.74 2.62 14.07
CA GLY A 128 -15.16 2.09 15.30
C GLY A 128 -14.91 0.57 15.29
N ALA A 129 -15.08 -0.10 14.15
CA ALA A 129 -14.82 -1.54 14.01
C ALA A 129 -13.31 -1.87 13.99
N LEU A 130 -12.49 -0.86 13.73
CA LEU A 130 -11.04 -0.90 13.86
C LEU A 130 -10.66 0.07 14.96
N GLN A 131 -10.15 -0.45 16.07
CA GLN A 131 -9.55 0.38 17.09
C GLN A 131 -8.30 1.03 16.50
N VAL A 132 -8.36 2.34 16.30
CA VAL A 132 -7.16 3.16 16.23
C VAL A 132 -6.58 3.06 17.63
N GLN A 133 -5.59 2.19 17.81
CA GLN A 133 -4.80 2.20 19.03
C GLN A 133 -4.30 3.64 19.18
N PRO A 134 -4.63 4.35 20.27
CA PRO A 134 -4.06 5.65 20.52
C PRO A 134 -2.54 5.46 20.48
N THR A 135 -1.88 6.15 19.55
CA THR A 135 -0.42 6.22 19.55
C THR A 135 -0.01 6.62 20.96
N ILE A 136 0.99 5.97 21.57
CA ILE A 136 1.38 6.17 22.99
C ILE A 136 1.54 7.66 23.38
N LYS A 137 1.73 8.55 22.41
CA LYS A 137 1.63 10.01 22.55
C LYS A 137 0.31 10.54 23.17
N ASP A 138 -0.79 9.81 23.09
CA ASP A 138 -2.08 10.17 23.72
C ASP A 138 -2.26 9.52 25.11
N LEU A 139 -1.45 8.52 25.46
CA LEU A 139 -1.51 7.82 26.75
C LEU A 139 -0.63 8.48 27.82
N PHE A 140 0.35 9.28 27.39
CA PHE A 140 1.17 10.12 28.26
C PHE A 140 1.15 11.53 27.69
N PRO A 141 0.20 12.40 28.08
CA PRO A 141 0.32 13.81 27.80
C PRO A 141 1.61 14.31 28.45
N THR A 142 2.62 14.60 27.64
CA THR A 142 3.78 15.37 28.08
C THR A 142 3.21 16.65 28.69
N LYS A 143 3.58 16.98 29.93
CA LYS A 143 2.99 18.05 30.77
C LYS A 143 3.14 19.48 30.21
N THR A 144 3.39 19.66 28.91
CA THR A 144 3.85 20.92 28.33
C THR A 144 2.79 21.70 27.55
N GLU A 145 1.53 21.25 27.50
CA GLU A 145 0.45 22.05 26.91
C GLU A 145 -0.76 22.17 27.85
N VAL A 146 -0.53 22.82 29.01
CA VAL A 146 -1.60 23.56 29.69
C VAL A 146 -1.36 25.03 29.41
N ASN A 147 -1.84 25.52 28.27
CA ASN A 147 -2.24 26.92 28.21
C ASN A 147 -3.30 27.18 27.14
N GLN A 148 -4.32 27.91 27.57
CA GLN A 148 -5.32 28.59 26.76
C GLN A 148 -6.36 27.70 26.07
N ASN A 149 -7.36 27.26 26.85
CA ASN A 149 -8.74 27.72 26.65
C ASN A 149 -9.69 26.84 27.48
N GLN A 150 -10.05 27.30 28.68
CA GLN A 150 -11.34 27.02 29.29
C GLN A 150 -11.55 27.97 30.48
N ILE A 151 -12.25 29.07 30.20
CA ILE A 151 -13.02 29.79 31.21
C ILE A 151 -14.20 28.87 31.52
N PHE A 152 -14.17 28.23 32.69
CA PHE A 152 -15.36 27.66 33.32
C PHE A 152 -15.48 28.31 34.70
N ASP A 153 -16.47 29.19 34.83
CA ASP A 153 -16.99 29.63 36.12
C ASP A 153 -17.63 28.42 36.82
N LEU A 154 -16.88 27.80 37.73
CA LEU A 154 -17.43 26.91 38.74
C LEU A 154 -17.00 27.43 40.11
N ASN A 155 -17.96 28.11 40.74
CA ASN A 155 -17.96 28.53 42.13
C ASN A 155 -17.85 27.28 43.02
N ILE A 156 -16.65 26.97 43.52
CA ILE A 156 -16.42 25.93 44.52
C ILE A 156 -15.95 26.64 45.81
N PRO A 157 -16.66 26.47 46.94
CA PRO A 157 -16.29 27.11 48.19
C PRO A 157 -14.98 26.57 48.74
N GLU A 158 -14.14 27.51 49.19
CA GLU A 158 -12.89 27.28 49.89
C GLU A 158 -13.16 26.55 51.21
N ASP A 159 -12.72 25.29 51.32
CA ASP A 159 -12.17 24.77 52.57
C ASP A 159 -11.43 23.44 52.33
N ASN A 160 -10.22 23.38 52.88
CA ASN A 160 -9.25 22.27 52.87
C ASN A 160 -8.41 22.07 51.60
N VAL A 161 -7.35 22.87 51.48
CA VAL A 161 -6.14 22.51 50.74
C VAL A 161 -5.01 22.22 51.72
N VAL A 162 -4.69 20.94 51.87
CA VAL A 162 -3.48 20.45 52.53
C VAL A 162 -2.31 20.64 51.56
N GLN A 163 -1.34 21.47 51.94
CA GLN A 163 -0.08 21.62 51.21
C GLN A 163 0.77 20.36 51.39
N ILE A 164 1.00 19.62 50.30
CA ILE A 164 2.06 18.61 50.22
C ILE A 164 3.18 19.21 49.37
N GLN A 165 4.25 19.65 50.03
CA GLN A 165 5.53 19.94 49.39
C GLN A 165 6.30 18.62 49.25
N THR A 166 6.58 18.21 48.02
CA THR A 166 7.60 17.19 47.72
C THR A 166 8.62 17.81 46.80
N ASP A 167 9.78 18.16 47.37
CA ASP A 167 11.02 18.43 46.66
C ASP A 167 11.57 17.11 46.12
N VAL A 168 11.46 16.90 44.81
CA VAL A 168 12.20 15.85 44.10
C VAL A 168 13.02 16.55 43.02
N LYS A 169 14.32 16.71 43.30
CA LYS A 169 15.34 17.06 42.30
C LYS A 169 15.68 15.80 41.49
N GLU A 170 14.97 15.58 40.40
CA GLU A 170 15.39 14.62 39.37
C GLU A 170 16.24 15.36 38.34
N LYS A 171 17.50 14.91 38.21
CA LYS A 171 18.36 15.23 37.08
C LYS A 171 17.86 14.42 35.90
N GLU A 172 17.20 15.07 34.96
CA GLU A 172 16.89 14.50 33.64
C GLU A 172 18.19 14.45 32.83
N GLU A 173 18.76 13.26 32.66
CA GLU A 173 19.71 13.00 31.58
C GLU A 173 18.89 12.86 30.30
N GLU A 174 18.96 13.89 29.46
CA GLU A 174 18.41 13.95 28.11
C GLU A 174 19.14 12.89 27.25
N ILE A 175 18.58 11.68 27.16
CA ILE A 175 19.05 10.66 26.22
C ILE A 175 18.50 11.06 24.85
N ASP A 176 19.39 11.49 23.96
CA ASP A 176 19.04 11.85 22.59
C ASP A 176 18.49 10.61 21.84
N GLU A 177 17.16 10.53 21.71
CA GLU A 177 16.45 9.44 21.03
C GLU A 177 16.90 9.26 19.56
N SER A 178 17.51 10.29 18.96
CA SER A 178 18.15 10.22 17.64
C SER A 178 19.29 9.20 17.60
N ASP A 179 20.11 9.11 18.66
CA ASP A 179 21.27 8.21 18.69
C ASP A 179 20.86 6.73 18.77
N VAL A 180 19.78 6.44 19.49
CA VAL A 180 19.23 5.07 19.60
C VAL A 180 18.69 4.59 18.25
N LEU A 181 17.98 5.46 17.53
CA LEU A 181 17.46 5.15 16.19
C LEU A 181 18.59 4.99 15.16
N ASN A 182 19.59 5.87 15.18
CA ASN A 182 20.74 5.79 14.29
C ASN A 182 21.55 4.51 14.52
N GLN A 183 21.71 4.09 15.79
CA GLN A 183 22.38 2.83 16.13
C GLN A 183 21.59 1.62 15.62
N ALA A 184 20.25 1.64 15.72
CA ALA A 184 19.41 0.57 15.20
C ALA A 184 19.48 0.46 13.66
N PHE A 185 19.45 1.60 12.94
CA PHE A 185 19.61 1.63 11.49
C PHE A 185 20.95 1.05 11.04
N TYR A 186 22.04 1.42 11.73
CA TYR A 186 23.38 0.91 11.43
C TYR A 186 23.48 -0.62 11.61
N GLN A 187 22.83 -1.18 12.64
CA GLN A 187 22.80 -2.63 12.86
C GLN A 187 22.01 -3.38 11.77
N ILE A 188 20.90 -2.81 11.30
CA ILE A 188 20.09 -3.40 10.22
C ILE A 188 20.88 -3.39 8.90
N GLU A 189 21.55 -2.28 8.59
CA GLU A 189 22.34 -2.15 7.36
C GLU A 189 23.54 -3.12 7.35
N ASN A 190 24.22 -3.28 8.48
CA ASN A 190 25.28 -4.28 8.64
C ASN A 190 24.78 -5.72 8.48
N LYS A 191 23.61 -6.06 9.04
CA LYS A 191 22.98 -7.38 8.82
C LYS A 191 22.66 -7.61 7.35
N LYS A 192 22.12 -6.61 6.66
CA LYS A 192 21.80 -6.68 5.22
C LYS A 192 23.06 -6.91 4.38
N ASN A 193 24.13 -6.16 4.65
CA ASN A 193 25.40 -6.32 3.94
C ASN A 193 26.02 -7.70 4.18
N THR A 194 25.92 -8.22 5.42
CA THR A 194 26.37 -9.58 5.76
C THR A 194 25.59 -10.65 5.00
N MET A 195 24.26 -10.52 4.88
CA MET A 195 23.44 -11.47 4.10
C MET A 195 23.78 -11.43 2.61
N ASN A 196 23.99 -10.24 2.04
CA ASN A 196 24.39 -10.10 0.64
C ASN A 196 25.73 -10.77 0.35
N LEU A 197 26.72 -10.62 1.24
CA LEU A 197 28.02 -11.30 1.11
C LEU A 197 27.85 -12.83 1.15
N LYS A 198 27.04 -13.36 2.09
CA LYS A 198 26.73 -14.80 2.15
C LYS A 198 26.06 -15.31 0.88
N LEU A 199 25.16 -14.52 0.29
CA LEU A 199 24.47 -14.89 -0.95
C LEU A 199 25.43 -14.95 -2.15
N VAL A 200 26.36 -13.99 -2.25
CA VAL A 200 27.40 -13.99 -3.28
C VAL A 200 28.34 -15.19 -3.11
N GLU A 201 28.73 -15.51 -1.88
CA GLU A 201 29.56 -16.68 -1.58
C GLU A 201 28.84 -18.00 -1.93
N LEU A 202 27.54 -18.10 -1.63
CA LEU A 202 26.71 -19.24 -2.00
C LEU A 202 26.65 -19.42 -3.52
N SER A 203 26.40 -18.33 -4.26
CA SER A 203 26.35 -18.35 -5.72
C SER A 203 27.68 -18.83 -6.32
N LYS A 204 28.81 -18.36 -5.77
CA LYS A 204 30.14 -18.82 -6.19
C LYS A 204 30.36 -20.31 -5.91
N LYS A 205 29.92 -20.82 -4.75
CA LYS A 205 29.99 -22.26 -4.42
C LYS A 205 29.12 -23.11 -5.35
N MET A 206 27.93 -22.62 -5.73
CA MET A 206 27.06 -23.31 -6.68
C MET A 206 27.66 -23.38 -8.08
N GLN A 207 28.36 -22.34 -8.54
CA GLN A 207 29.05 -22.34 -9.84
C GLN A 207 30.25 -23.31 -9.87
N GLN A 208 30.82 -23.64 -8.71
CA GLN A 208 31.96 -24.54 -8.59
C GLN A 208 31.55 -26.00 -8.33
N ALA A 209 30.26 -26.28 -8.11
CA ALA A 209 29.76 -27.64 -7.90
C ALA A 209 29.63 -28.35 -9.27
N PRO A 210 30.40 -29.43 -9.52
CA PRO A 210 30.43 -30.09 -10.82
C PRO A 210 29.20 -30.97 -11.10
N ASP A 211 28.39 -31.29 -10.07
CA ASP A 211 27.19 -32.12 -10.19
C ASP A 211 26.04 -31.62 -9.30
N LEU A 212 24.81 -31.92 -9.74
CA LEU A 212 23.57 -31.50 -9.09
C LEU A 212 23.46 -32.02 -7.64
N GLN A 213 24.06 -33.20 -7.37
CA GLN A 213 24.01 -33.84 -6.05
C GLN A 213 24.86 -33.10 -5.01
N SER A 214 26.03 -32.57 -5.39
CA SER A 214 26.85 -31.74 -4.50
C SER A 214 26.16 -30.41 -4.16
N ALA A 215 25.41 -29.82 -5.10
CA ALA A 215 24.64 -28.60 -4.84
C ALA A 215 23.49 -28.85 -3.84
N ILE A 216 22.80 -29.99 -3.94
CA ILE A 216 21.74 -30.39 -2.99
C ILE A 216 22.31 -30.60 -1.58
N ASN A 217 23.43 -31.30 -1.45
CA ASN A 217 24.08 -31.54 -0.15
C ASN A 217 24.57 -30.24 0.50
N LEU A 218 25.05 -29.28 -0.30
CA LEU A 218 25.50 -27.97 0.18
C LEU A 218 24.32 -27.13 0.69
N LEU A 219 23.17 -27.15 0.03
CA LEU A 219 21.94 -26.51 0.49
C LEU A 219 21.42 -27.11 1.81
N GLN A 220 21.48 -28.43 1.96
CA GLN A 220 21.05 -29.11 3.18
C GLN A 220 21.96 -28.81 4.38
N SER A 221 23.28 -28.71 4.18
CA SER A 221 24.21 -28.34 5.27
C SER A 221 23.97 -26.93 5.83
N LEU A 222 23.41 -26.02 5.03
CA LEU A 222 23.14 -24.64 5.46
C LEU A 222 21.84 -24.51 6.26
N GLN A 223 20.87 -25.41 6.07
CA GLN A 223 19.63 -25.44 6.84
C GLN A 223 19.83 -25.93 8.28
N LEU A 224 20.86 -26.75 8.54
CA LEU A 224 21.11 -27.33 9.86
C LEU A 224 21.92 -26.41 10.81
N GLY A 225 22.47 -25.30 10.32
CA GLY A 225 23.31 -24.39 11.12
C GLY A 225 22.60 -23.18 11.73
N SER A 226 21.26 -23.13 11.70
CA SER A 226 20.48 -21.95 12.13
C SER A 226 19.72 -22.15 13.46
N GLY A 227 20.09 -23.16 14.24
CA GLY A 227 19.58 -23.39 15.60
C GLY A 227 20.31 -22.55 16.64
#